data_AF-A0A840I1X6-F1
#
_entry.id   AF-A0A840I1X6-F1
#
_cell.length_a   1.000
_cell.length_b   1.000
_cell.length_c   1.000
_cell.angle_alpha   90.00
_cell.angle_beta   90.00
_cell.angle_gamma   90.00
#
_symmetry.space_group_name_H-M   'P 1'
#
loop_
_entity.id
_entity.type
_entity.pdbx_description
1 polymer ?
#
loop_
_entity_poly.entity_id
_entity_poly.type
_entity_poly.pdbx_seq_one_letter_code
_entity_poly.pdbx_strand_id
1 'polypeptide(L)'
;MTPTLRLAALCLGTLLFTSSCASLGKAVGAGKNPPDEFAITTKAPLTVPPDYALRPPKPGETRPEEKSTTDRARELLIGDASAAPPSQGELALIQNAGALDVDSNIRAILAAENGGRASKNESLANQILFWHTNKGEIDDSAAPLRVEDEGAWMAERRRSIESVTGGGQVTIAKDDRGVLNLPGVN
;
A
#
# COMPACT_ATOMS: atom_id res chain seq x y z
N MET A 1 -4.23 48.40 -31.35
CA MET A 1 -5.00 47.29 -30.73
C MET A 1 -5.31 47.71 -29.29
N THR A 2 -6.57 47.98 -29.01
CA THR A 2 -7.03 48.72 -27.83
C THR A 2 -6.85 47.94 -26.52
N PRO A 3 -6.46 48.59 -25.41
CA PRO A 3 -6.24 47.94 -24.12
C PRO A 3 -7.51 47.30 -23.53
N THR A 4 -8.69 47.76 -23.97
CA THR A 4 -9.99 47.20 -23.60
C THR A 4 -10.20 45.77 -24.11
N LEU A 5 -9.65 45.42 -25.28
CA LEU A 5 -9.77 44.09 -25.87
C LEU A 5 -8.92 43.05 -25.11
N ARG A 6 -7.76 43.47 -24.58
CA ARG A 6 -6.87 42.61 -23.77
C ARG A 6 -7.46 42.31 -22.40
N LEU A 7 -8.12 43.30 -21.79
CA LEU A 7 -8.76 43.15 -20.47
C LEU A 7 -10.01 42.26 -20.57
N ALA A 8 -10.79 42.39 -21.64
CA ALA A 8 -11.91 41.49 -21.92
C ALA A 8 -11.47 40.03 -22.15
N ALA A 9 -10.37 39.82 -22.90
CA ALA A 9 -9.81 38.48 -23.12
C ALA A 9 -9.27 37.83 -21.83
N LEU A 10 -8.65 38.63 -20.94
CA LEU A 10 -8.16 38.15 -19.65
C LEU A 10 -9.32 37.73 -18.72
N CYS A 11 -10.37 38.55 -18.64
CA CYS A 11 -11.56 38.22 -17.86
C CYS A 11 -12.22 36.93 -18.39
N LEU A 12 -12.38 36.80 -19.71
CA LEU A 12 -12.99 35.61 -20.30
C LEU A 12 -12.15 34.34 -20.05
N GLY A 13 -10.82 34.44 -20.07
CA GLY A 13 -9.92 33.34 -19.73
C GLY A 13 -10.03 32.90 -18.27
N THR A 14 -10.15 33.84 -17.33
CA THR A 14 -10.29 33.51 -15.89
C THR A 14 -11.61 32.83 -15.55
N LEU A 15 -12.72 33.18 -16.24
CA LEU A 15 -14.01 32.50 -16.05
C LEU A 15 -13.97 31.04 -16.53
N LEU A 16 -13.26 30.75 -17.61
CA LEU A 16 -13.12 29.37 -18.11
C LEU A 16 -12.26 28.49 -17.18
N PHE A 17 -11.26 29.08 -16.53
CA PHE A 17 -10.35 28.34 -15.63
C PHE A 17 -11.04 27.92 -14.32
N THR A 18 -11.93 28.76 -13.78
CA THR A 18 -12.64 28.49 -12.51
C THR A 18 -13.71 27.41 -12.63
N SER A 19 -14.29 27.20 -13.81
CA SER A 19 -15.30 26.15 -14.06
C SER A 19 -14.72 24.73 -14.00
N SER A 20 -13.41 24.57 -14.22
CA SER A 20 -12.74 23.25 -14.21
C SER A 20 -12.48 22.72 -12.79
N CYS A 21 -12.32 23.59 -11.80
CA CYS A 21 -11.95 23.19 -10.44
C CYS A 21 -13.05 22.38 -9.72
N ALA A 22 -14.32 22.58 -10.09
CA ALA A 22 -15.44 21.84 -9.50
C ALA A 22 -15.49 20.35 -9.92
N SER A 23 -15.02 20.03 -11.13
CA SER A 23 -14.97 18.64 -11.62
C SER A 23 -13.81 17.84 -11.05
N LEU A 24 -12.66 18.47 -10.79
CA LEU A 24 -11.52 17.81 -10.14
C LEU A 24 -11.88 17.33 -8.72
N GLY A 25 -12.68 18.10 -7.98
CA GLY A 25 -13.14 17.72 -6.64
C GLY A 25 -13.94 16.40 -6.62
N LYS A 26 -14.73 16.12 -7.66
CA LYS A 26 -15.45 14.84 -7.78
C LYS A 26 -14.52 13.68 -8.18
N ALA A 27 -13.55 13.92 -9.06
CA ALA A 27 -12.57 12.91 -9.49
C ALA A 27 -11.59 12.53 -8.38
N VAL A 28 -11.25 13.47 -7.47
CA VAL A 28 -10.36 13.24 -6.32
C VAL A 28 -11.11 12.72 -5.08
N GLY A 29 -12.42 12.48 -5.18
CA GLY A 29 -13.21 11.90 -4.09
C GLY A 29 -13.57 12.89 -2.96
N ALA A 30 -13.47 14.21 -3.20
CA ALA A 30 -13.87 15.24 -2.23
C ALA A 30 -15.41 15.36 -2.08
N GLY A 31 -16.18 14.52 -2.78
CA GLY A 31 -17.63 14.40 -2.64
C GLY A 31 -18.03 13.20 -1.77
N LYS A 32 -19.22 13.28 -1.17
CA LYS A 32 -19.87 12.12 -0.54
C LYS A 32 -20.25 11.12 -1.63
N ASN A 33 -19.42 10.09 -1.82
CA ASN A 33 -19.78 8.87 -2.54
C ASN A 33 -20.13 7.81 -1.48
N PRO A 34 -21.40 7.72 -1.04
CA PRO A 34 -21.81 6.59 -0.22
C PRO A 34 -21.53 5.29 -1.00
N PRO A 35 -21.09 4.21 -0.33
CA PRO A 35 -20.98 2.90 -0.97
C PRO A 35 -22.32 2.53 -1.60
N ASP A 36 -22.29 2.09 -2.85
CA ASP A 36 -23.51 1.74 -3.59
C ASP A 36 -24.17 0.52 -2.94
N GLU A 37 -25.26 0.76 -2.20
CA GLU A 37 -26.05 -0.31 -1.56
C GLU A 37 -26.71 -1.28 -2.56
N PHE A 38 -26.69 -0.96 -3.86
CA PHE A 38 -27.15 -1.83 -4.94
C PHE A 38 -26.01 -2.45 -5.75
N ALA A 39 -24.76 -2.36 -5.27
CA ALA A 39 -23.63 -3.05 -5.88
C ALA A 39 -23.79 -4.58 -5.72
N ILE A 40 -24.36 -5.21 -6.75
CA ILE A 40 -24.54 -6.67 -6.79
C ILE A 40 -23.18 -7.32 -7.02
N THR A 41 -22.69 -8.05 -6.01
CA THR A 41 -21.55 -8.96 -6.20
C THR A 41 -22.00 -10.14 -7.07
N THR A 42 -21.37 -10.30 -8.23
CA THR A 42 -21.68 -11.39 -9.15
C THR A 42 -21.15 -12.71 -8.57
N LYS A 43 -22.04 -13.69 -8.41
CA LYS A 43 -21.65 -15.06 -8.07
C LYS A 43 -21.18 -15.78 -9.32
N ALA A 44 -20.24 -16.71 -9.16
CA ALA A 44 -19.79 -17.58 -10.25
C ALA A 44 -20.99 -18.37 -10.84
N PRO A 45 -21.04 -18.58 -12.17
CA PRO A 45 -22.12 -19.31 -12.81
C PRO A 45 -22.20 -20.75 -12.29
N LEU A 46 -23.43 -21.24 -12.10
CA LEU A 46 -23.68 -22.62 -11.67
C LEU A 46 -23.46 -23.57 -12.85
N THR A 47 -22.35 -24.30 -12.85
CA THR A 47 -22.15 -25.42 -13.79
C THR A 47 -22.63 -26.70 -13.14
N VAL A 48 -23.50 -27.45 -13.84
CA VAL A 48 -23.95 -28.77 -13.38
C VAL A 48 -22.91 -29.79 -13.83
N PRO A 49 -22.21 -30.48 -12.92
CA PRO A 49 -21.25 -31.51 -13.30
C PRO A 49 -21.98 -32.70 -13.95
N PRO A 50 -21.35 -33.41 -14.90
CA PRO A 50 -21.92 -34.59 -15.55
C PRO A 50 -22.16 -35.77 -14.59
N ASP A 51 -21.49 -35.78 -13.43
CA ASP A 51 -21.72 -36.75 -12.36
C ASP A 51 -22.51 -36.15 -11.19
N TYR A 52 -23.71 -36.69 -10.96
CA TYR A 52 -24.61 -36.34 -9.86
C TYR A 52 -24.24 -37.04 -8.53
N ALA A 53 -23.08 -37.71 -8.47
CA ALA A 53 -22.65 -38.51 -7.32
C ALA A 53 -21.93 -37.70 -6.22
N LEU A 54 -22.13 -36.38 -6.18
CA LEU A 54 -21.52 -35.54 -5.15
C LEU A 54 -22.36 -35.58 -3.87
N ARG A 55 -21.67 -35.82 -2.75
CA ARG A 55 -22.26 -35.69 -1.42
C ARG A 55 -22.74 -34.24 -1.25
N PRO A 56 -23.97 -34.00 -0.77
CA PRO A 56 -24.45 -32.65 -0.52
C PRO A 56 -23.43 -31.89 0.33
N PRO A 57 -23.02 -30.67 -0.07
CA PRO A 57 -22.12 -29.86 0.74
C PRO A 57 -22.78 -29.61 2.09
N LYS A 58 -22.00 -29.71 3.18
CA LYS A 58 -22.55 -29.47 4.51
C LYS A 58 -22.95 -28.00 4.64
N PRO A 59 -24.10 -27.69 5.24
CA PRO A 59 -24.48 -26.31 5.51
C PRO A 59 -23.36 -25.59 6.30
N GLY A 60 -22.86 -24.48 5.76
CA GLY A 60 -21.82 -23.66 6.38
C GLY A 60 -20.38 -23.94 5.95
N GLU A 61 -20.13 -24.95 5.11
CA GLU A 61 -18.80 -25.20 4.54
C GLU A 61 -18.53 -24.23 3.38
N THR A 62 -17.31 -23.67 3.33
CA THR A 62 -16.91 -22.72 2.28
C THR A 62 -17.00 -23.38 0.93
N ARG A 63 -17.72 -22.74 0.01
CA ARG A 63 -17.95 -23.29 -1.33
C ARG A 63 -16.61 -23.25 -2.10
N PRO A 64 -16.14 -24.38 -2.66
CA PRO A 64 -14.86 -24.43 -3.39
C PRO A 64 -14.78 -23.42 -4.55
N GLU A 65 -15.94 -23.13 -5.15
CA GLU A 65 -16.06 -22.20 -6.28
C GLU A 65 -16.06 -20.71 -5.87
N GLU A 66 -16.20 -20.40 -4.58
CA GLU A 66 -16.31 -19.03 -4.07
C GLU A 66 -14.93 -18.52 -3.64
N LYS A 67 -14.14 -18.06 -4.63
CA LYS A 67 -12.87 -17.37 -4.37
C LYS A 67 -13.14 -16.09 -3.57
N SER A 68 -12.31 -15.81 -2.56
CA SER A 68 -12.41 -14.55 -1.81
C SER A 68 -12.14 -13.35 -2.74
N THR A 69 -12.58 -12.16 -2.35
CA THR A 69 -12.31 -10.92 -3.11
C THR A 69 -10.81 -10.67 -3.30
N THR A 70 -10.02 -11.02 -2.28
CA THR A 70 -8.56 -10.89 -2.31
C THR A 70 -7.94 -11.89 -3.28
N ASP A 71 -8.43 -13.13 -3.30
CA ASP A 71 -7.92 -14.15 -4.22
C ASP A 71 -8.28 -13.85 -5.67
N ARG A 72 -9.49 -13.34 -5.90
CA ARG A 72 -9.92 -12.86 -7.23
C ARG A 72 -9.09 -11.67 -7.72
N ALA A 73 -8.80 -10.70 -6.85
CA ALA A 73 -7.95 -9.57 -7.20
C ALA A 73 -6.52 -10.03 -7.50
N ARG A 74 -5.98 -10.96 -6.71
CA ARG A 74 -4.66 -11.55 -6.95
C ARG A 74 -4.59 -12.26 -8.30
N GLU A 75 -5.58 -13.08 -8.62
CA GLU A 75 -5.66 -13.78 -9.91
C GLU A 75 -5.75 -12.81 -11.10
N LEU A 76 -6.48 -11.69 -10.97
CA LEU A 76 -6.54 -10.66 -12.01
C LEU A 76 -5.21 -9.92 -12.19
N LEU A 77 -4.47 -9.69 -11.12
CA LEU A 77 -3.21 -8.91 -11.14
C LEU A 77 -2.00 -9.75 -11.53
N ILE A 78 -1.93 -10.99 -11.04
CA ILE A 78 -0.77 -11.88 -11.18
C ILE A 78 -1.02 -12.94 -12.24
N GLY A 79 -2.27 -13.19 -12.60
CA GLY A 79 -2.67 -14.32 -13.43
C GLY A 79 -2.95 -15.58 -12.60
N ASP A 80 -3.38 -16.63 -13.30
CA ASP A 80 -3.63 -17.93 -12.70
C ASP A 80 -2.31 -18.59 -12.26
N ALA A 81 -2.21 -18.94 -10.98
CA ALA A 81 -1.04 -19.63 -10.43
C ALA A 81 -0.91 -21.08 -10.95
N SER A 82 -1.97 -21.63 -11.55
CA SER A 82 -1.98 -22.93 -12.21
C SER A 82 -1.63 -22.87 -13.70
N ALA A 83 -1.26 -21.69 -14.22
CA ALA A 83 -0.87 -21.51 -15.61
C ALA A 83 0.25 -22.49 -16.02
N ALA A 84 0.19 -22.91 -17.28
CA ALA A 84 1.17 -23.81 -17.88
C ALA A 84 2.61 -23.31 -17.64
N PRO A 85 3.58 -24.23 -17.44
CA PRO A 85 4.97 -23.84 -17.22
C PRO A 85 5.45 -22.93 -18.36
N PRO A 86 6.25 -21.89 -18.04
CA PRO A 86 6.68 -20.89 -19.00
C PRO A 86 7.38 -21.54 -20.18
N SER A 87 7.14 -21.01 -21.38
CA SER A 87 7.80 -21.48 -22.59
C SER A 87 9.32 -21.27 -22.53
N GLN A 88 10.09 -21.98 -23.35
CA GLN A 88 11.55 -21.78 -23.38
C GLN A 88 11.95 -20.33 -23.72
N GLY A 89 11.16 -19.65 -24.55
CA GLY A 89 11.38 -18.24 -24.87
C GLY A 89 11.13 -17.31 -23.67
N GLU A 90 10.09 -17.57 -22.87
CA GLU A 90 9.84 -16.84 -21.63
C GLU A 90 10.92 -17.10 -20.58
N LEU A 91 11.37 -18.34 -20.44
CA LEU A 91 12.46 -18.68 -19.53
C LEU A 91 13.75 -17.93 -19.90
N ALA A 92 14.08 -17.83 -21.19
CA ALA A 92 15.22 -17.02 -21.64
C ALA A 92 15.04 -15.52 -21.32
N LEU A 93 13.82 -15.00 -21.43
CA LEU A 93 13.53 -13.62 -21.07
C LEU A 93 13.62 -13.38 -19.56
N ILE A 94 13.11 -14.29 -18.73
CA ILE A 94 13.18 -14.26 -17.26
C ILE A 94 14.64 -14.34 -16.79
N GLN A 95 15.44 -15.20 -17.43
CA GLN A 95 16.89 -15.31 -17.20
C GLN A 95 17.60 -14.00 -17.53
N ASN A 96 17.35 -13.43 -18.72
CA ASN A 96 17.93 -12.14 -19.12
C ASN A 96 17.46 -10.98 -18.23
N ALA A 97 16.25 -11.05 -17.68
CA ALA A 97 15.72 -10.09 -16.72
C ALA A 97 16.29 -10.27 -15.30
N GLY A 98 17.11 -11.30 -15.05
CA GLY A 98 17.70 -11.57 -13.74
C GLY A 98 16.69 -12.00 -12.67
N ALA A 99 15.48 -12.41 -13.06
CA ALA A 99 14.38 -12.65 -12.13
C ALA A 99 14.43 -14.03 -11.44
N LEU A 100 15.41 -14.88 -11.75
CA LEU A 100 15.57 -16.21 -11.13
C LEU A 100 16.29 -16.19 -9.78
N ASP A 101 17.04 -15.13 -9.48
CA ASP A 101 17.87 -15.02 -8.27
C ASP A 101 17.34 -13.93 -7.32
N VAL A 102 16.02 -13.91 -7.11
CA VAL A 102 15.37 -12.93 -6.23
C VAL A 102 15.28 -13.50 -4.82
N ASP A 103 15.85 -12.80 -3.84
CA ASP A 103 15.69 -13.13 -2.43
C ASP A 103 14.21 -13.01 -2.02
N SER A 104 13.61 -14.12 -1.59
CA SER A 104 12.24 -14.16 -1.06
C SER A 104 12.00 -13.20 0.11
N ASN A 105 13.06 -12.83 0.84
CA ASN A 105 13.02 -11.94 1.99
C ASN A 105 13.27 -10.46 1.63
N ILE A 106 13.41 -10.12 0.35
CA ILE A 106 13.73 -8.75 -0.09
C ILE A 106 12.75 -7.71 0.44
N ARG A 107 11.48 -8.07 0.66
CA ARG A 107 10.47 -7.17 1.25
C ARG A 107 10.76 -6.85 2.71
N ALA A 108 11.24 -7.82 3.48
CA ALA A 108 11.60 -7.60 4.89
C ALA A 108 12.92 -6.85 5.02
N ILE A 109 13.89 -7.15 4.16
CA ILE A 109 15.15 -6.40 4.05
C ILE A 109 14.83 -4.94 3.71
N LEU A 110 14.04 -4.70 2.66
CA LEU A 110 13.62 -3.37 2.26
C LEU A 110 12.80 -2.68 3.36
N ALA A 111 11.95 -3.39 4.10
CA ALA A 111 11.23 -2.83 5.23
C ALA A 111 12.14 -2.50 6.41
N ALA A 112 13.21 -3.26 6.65
CA ALA A 112 14.21 -2.96 7.67
C ALA A 112 15.09 -1.76 7.25
N GLU A 113 15.48 -1.69 5.98
CA GLU A 113 16.22 -0.57 5.39
C GLU A 113 15.38 0.72 5.34
N ASN A 114 14.11 0.61 4.92
CA ASN A 114 13.16 1.72 4.87
C ASN A 114 12.47 2.00 6.22
N GLY A 115 12.62 1.13 7.21
CA GLY A 115 11.95 1.22 8.51
C GLY A 115 12.36 2.43 9.34
N GLY A 116 13.46 3.10 8.97
CA GLY A 116 13.85 4.42 9.48
C GLY A 116 13.51 5.60 8.55
N ARG A 117 12.99 5.34 7.34
CA ARG A 117 12.69 6.32 6.29
C ARG A 117 11.21 6.44 5.94
N ALA A 118 10.32 5.77 6.68
CA ALA A 118 8.91 6.14 6.68
C ALA A 118 8.72 7.44 7.47
N SER A 119 9.32 8.55 7.02
CA SER A 119 8.73 9.85 7.26
C SER A 119 7.37 9.79 6.59
N LYS A 120 6.33 9.44 7.35
CA LYS A 120 4.96 9.64 6.89
C LYS A 120 4.90 11.11 6.54
N ASN A 121 4.56 11.43 5.28
CA ASN A 121 4.49 12.81 4.82
C ASN A 121 3.75 13.65 5.88
N GLU A 122 4.47 14.56 6.53
CA GLU A 122 4.00 15.35 7.68
C GLU A 122 2.83 16.27 7.34
N SER A 123 2.43 16.34 6.09
CA SER A 123 1.46 17.34 5.67
C SER A 123 0.02 16.95 6.04
N LEU A 124 -0.52 15.82 5.59
CA LEU A 124 -1.98 15.64 5.64
C LEU A 124 -2.48 14.97 6.92
N ALA A 125 -1.84 13.88 7.36
CA ALA A 125 -2.24 13.21 8.59
C ALA A 125 -1.99 14.10 9.81
N ASN A 126 -0.85 14.81 9.84
CA ASN A 126 -0.49 15.74 10.90
C ASN A 126 -1.40 16.97 10.91
N GLN A 127 -1.73 17.54 9.73
CA GLN A 127 -2.66 18.67 9.63
C GLN A 127 -4.10 18.33 10.04
N ILE A 128 -4.54 17.07 9.89
CA ILE A 128 -5.84 16.63 10.38
C ILE A 128 -5.80 16.38 11.90
N LEU A 129 -4.72 15.79 12.43
CA LEU A 129 -4.58 15.48 13.85
C LEU A 129 -4.34 16.74 14.70
N PHE A 130 -3.50 17.66 14.21
CA PHE A 130 -3.11 18.93 14.83
C PHE A 130 -3.70 20.13 14.06
N TRP A 131 -4.95 20.01 13.64
CA TRP A 131 -5.67 21.05 12.88
C TRP A 131 -5.87 22.38 13.63
N HIS A 132 -5.57 22.44 14.93
CA HIS A 132 -5.65 23.65 15.74
C HIS A 132 -4.34 24.42 15.69
N THR A 133 -4.32 25.55 14.98
CA THR A 133 -3.13 26.42 14.88
C THR A 133 -3.18 27.50 15.96
N ASN A 134 -2.07 27.76 16.64
CA ASN A 134 -1.90 28.93 17.51
C ASN A 134 -0.81 29.81 16.88
N LYS A 135 -1.14 31.06 16.52
CA LYS A 135 -0.21 32.04 15.91
C LYS A 135 0.45 31.62 14.57
N GLY A 136 -0.22 30.78 13.77
CA GLY A 136 0.22 30.45 12.41
C GLY A 136 1.29 29.34 12.32
N GLU A 137 1.60 28.71 13.44
CA GLU A 137 2.42 27.49 13.52
C GLU A 137 1.51 26.33 13.97
N ILE A 138 1.80 25.12 13.49
CA ILE A 138 1.03 23.92 13.86
C ILE A 138 1.41 23.57 15.31
N ASP A 139 0.44 23.60 16.21
CA ASP A 139 0.66 23.30 17.63
C ASP A 139 0.70 21.78 17.83
N ASP A 140 1.84 21.18 17.49
CA ASP A 140 2.09 19.74 17.63
C ASP A 140 2.44 19.36 19.07
N SER A 141 2.24 20.22 20.08
CA SER A 141 2.69 20.00 21.47
C SER A 141 2.06 18.75 22.11
N ALA A 142 0.91 18.30 21.60
CA ALA A 142 0.22 17.09 22.04
C ALA A 142 0.65 15.82 21.29
N ALA A 143 1.63 15.88 20.37
CA ALA A 143 2.05 14.72 19.59
C ALA A 143 2.78 13.68 20.47
N PRO A 144 2.34 12.40 20.50
CA PRO A 144 2.93 11.38 21.37
C PRO A 144 4.36 10.98 20.98
N LEU A 145 4.85 11.36 19.80
CA LEU A 145 6.20 11.05 19.30
C LEU A 145 6.83 12.30 18.67
N ARG A 146 7.19 13.30 19.49
CA ARG A 146 8.00 14.44 19.03
C ARG A 146 9.48 14.10 19.10
N VAL A 147 10.20 14.46 18.05
CA VAL A 147 11.67 14.49 18.07
C VAL A 147 12.06 15.97 18.08
N GLU A 148 12.18 16.56 19.28
CA GLU A 148 12.50 17.99 19.44
C GLU A 148 13.90 18.36 18.95
N ASP A 149 14.83 17.41 19.03
CA ASP A 149 16.20 17.55 18.55
C ASP A 149 16.61 16.25 17.84
N GLU A 150 16.60 16.29 16.51
CA GLU A 150 17.00 15.18 15.65
C GLU A 150 18.44 14.73 15.95
N GLY A 151 19.34 15.65 16.25
CA GLY A 151 20.74 15.35 16.54
C GLY A 151 20.91 14.57 17.85
N ALA A 152 20.24 15.01 18.91
CA ALA A 152 20.25 14.31 20.20
C ALA A 152 19.61 12.92 20.10
N TRP A 153 18.50 12.80 19.37
CA TRP A 153 17.84 11.50 19.16
C TRP A 153 18.72 10.52 18.38
N MET A 154 19.39 10.98 17.32
CA MET A 154 20.32 10.16 16.54
C MET A 154 21.54 9.72 17.37
N ALA A 155 22.04 10.60 18.24
CA ALA A 155 23.13 10.27 19.15
C ALA A 155 22.72 9.18 20.16
N GLU A 156 21.52 9.31 20.76
CA GLU A 156 21.00 8.32 21.71
C GLU A 156 20.70 6.98 21.03
N ARG A 157 20.10 7.02 19.84
CA ARG A 157 19.87 5.82 19.03
C ARG A 157 21.17 5.12 18.64
N ARG A 158 22.22 5.89 18.30
CA ARG A 158 23.54 5.32 18.01
C ARG A 158 24.15 4.66 19.25
N ARG A 159 24.01 5.26 20.44
CA ARG A 159 24.43 4.62 21.70
C ARG A 159 23.66 3.35 22.00
N SER A 160 22.35 3.33 21.79
CA SER A 160 21.55 2.13 22.04
C SER A 160 21.89 1.01 21.05
N ILE A 161 22.09 1.34 19.77
CA ILE A 161 22.61 0.40 18.77
C ILE A 161 23.97 -0.14 19.21
N GLU A 162 24.92 0.74 19.54
CA GLU A 162 26.27 0.35 19.98
C GLU A 162 26.26 -0.51 21.26
N SER A 163 25.36 -0.22 22.21
CA SER A 163 25.20 -1.01 23.44
C SER A 163 24.71 -2.44 23.17
N VAL A 164 23.90 -2.63 22.13
CA VAL A 164 23.33 -3.94 21.76
C VAL A 164 24.26 -4.71 20.83
N THR A 165 24.91 -4.02 19.89
CA THR A 165 25.75 -4.65 18.86
C THR A 165 27.23 -4.73 19.24
N GLY A 166 27.65 -4.03 20.31
CA GLY A 166 29.05 -3.89 20.70
C GLY A 166 29.92 -3.21 19.63
N GLY A 167 29.29 -2.49 18.69
CA GLY A 167 29.97 -1.88 17.53
C GLY A 167 30.34 -2.84 16.41
N GLY A 168 29.97 -4.13 16.52
CA GLY A 168 30.24 -5.15 15.50
C GLY A 168 29.22 -5.16 14.35
N GLN A 169 29.63 -5.73 13.22
CA GLN A 169 28.71 -5.99 12.10
C GLN A 169 27.76 -7.13 12.49
N VAL A 170 26.45 -6.84 12.52
CA VAL A 170 25.42 -7.84 12.84
C VAL A 170 25.00 -8.55 11.56
N THR A 171 25.34 -9.83 11.44
CA THR A 171 24.84 -10.70 10.37
C THR A 171 23.63 -11.48 10.88
N ILE A 172 22.46 -11.22 10.32
CA ILE A 172 21.23 -11.96 10.63
C ILE A 172 21.19 -13.17 9.69
N ALA A 173 21.56 -14.35 10.20
CA ALA A 173 21.41 -15.62 9.50
C ALA A 173 20.12 -16.32 9.92
N LYS A 174 19.42 -16.95 8.96
CA LYS A 174 18.26 -17.80 9.24
C LYS A 174 18.75 -19.14 9.79
N ASP A 175 18.18 -19.61 10.90
CA ASP A 175 18.41 -20.98 11.37
C ASP A 175 17.61 -21.94 10.48
N ASP A 176 18.30 -22.85 9.79
CA ASP A 176 17.70 -23.83 8.88
C ASP A 176 16.82 -24.88 9.61
N ARG A 177 16.83 -24.88 10.94
CA ARG A 177 16.11 -25.86 11.77
C ARG A 177 14.60 -25.65 11.89
N GLY A 178 14.00 -24.73 11.13
CA GLY A 178 12.53 -24.60 11.03
C GLY A 178 11.80 -24.19 12.32
N VAL A 179 12.53 -23.91 13.41
CA VAL A 179 11.95 -23.46 14.67
C VAL A 179 11.74 -21.95 14.59
N LEU A 180 10.49 -21.55 14.41
CA LEU A 180 10.08 -20.16 14.43
C LEU A 180 10.09 -19.64 15.88
N ASN A 181 11.23 -19.10 16.33
CA ASN A 181 11.33 -18.44 17.63
C ASN A 181 10.61 -17.08 17.61
N LEU A 182 9.29 -17.12 17.75
CA LEU A 182 8.51 -15.93 18.07
C LEU A 182 8.55 -15.69 19.58
N PRO A 183 8.97 -14.50 20.05
CA PRO A 183 8.86 -14.17 21.46
C PRO A 183 7.39 -14.21 21.88
N GLY A 184 7.06 -15.04 22.88
CA GLY A 184 5.70 -15.19 23.42
C GLY A 184 4.90 -16.39 22.92
N VAL A 185 5.51 -17.31 22.16
CA VAL A 185 4.90 -18.58 21.78
C VAL A 185 5.69 -19.73 22.42
N ASN A 186 5.34 -20.06 23.66
CA ASN A 186 5.67 -21.33 24.33
C ASN A 186 4.35 -21.93 24.84
#